data_AF-A0A930IT52-F1
#
_entry.id   AF-A0A930IT52-F1
#
_cell.length_a   1.000
_cell.length_b   1.000
_cell.length_c   1.000
_cell.angle_alpha   90.00
_cell.angle_beta   90.00
_cell.angle_gamma   90.00
#
_symmetry.space_group_name_H-M   'P 1'
#
loop_
_entity.id
_entity.type
_entity.pdbx_description
1 polymer ?
#
loop_
_entity_poly.entity_id
_entity_poly.type
_entity_poly.pdbx_seq_one_letter_code
_entity_poly.pdbx_strand_id
1 'polypeptide(L)'
;EKAQLMGYKNYASYSLEKTMAKNTDNVYAFLRQMIGAYKPKAEEQTKAIEEYMKAQVNKLTSGQENKLTGEQVNANNSSTSQPVNSFTALQPYDRFYYSSKMKKDQFNFSDDDVKPYFNLDSVLVNGIFYAAHRVYGLNFRERKDIPTYHKDMKVFDVLDADGKQLALFY
;
A
#
# COMPACT_ATOMS: atom_id res chain seq x y z
N GLU A 1 -21.94 -20.07 14.04
CA GLU A 1 -22.96 -20.48 15.03
C GLU A 1 -22.96 -19.63 16.31
N LYS A 2 -21.80 -19.32 16.91
CA LYS A 2 -21.68 -18.50 18.15
C LYS A 2 -22.58 -17.24 18.17
N ALA A 3 -22.61 -16.46 17.08
CA ALA A 3 -23.40 -15.23 17.01
C ALA A 3 -24.93 -15.46 17.09
N GLN A 4 -25.43 -16.53 16.46
CA GLN A 4 -26.86 -16.88 16.49
C GLN A 4 -27.28 -17.37 17.89
N LEU A 5 -26.38 -18.11 18.58
CA LEU A 5 -26.59 -18.53 19.96
C LEU A 5 -26.69 -17.36 20.95
N MET A 6 -26.03 -16.23 20.64
CA MET A 6 -26.10 -15.01 21.45
C MET A 6 -27.21 -14.05 20.98
N GLY A 7 -28.10 -14.48 20.09
CA GLY A 7 -29.25 -13.70 19.63
C GLY A 7 -28.98 -12.71 18.48
N TYR A 8 -27.79 -12.74 17.88
CA TYR A 8 -27.46 -11.88 16.73
C TYR A 8 -27.77 -12.56 15.39
N LYS A 9 -28.19 -11.76 14.40
CA LYS A 9 -28.54 -12.23 13.05
C LYS A 9 -27.35 -12.88 12.31
N ASN A 10 -26.15 -12.32 12.47
CA ASN A 10 -24.92 -12.81 11.85
C ASN A 10 -23.69 -12.39 12.66
N TYR A 11 -22.51 -12.88 12.26
CA TYR A 11 -21.25 -12.56 12.94
C TYR A 11 -20.89 -11.07 12.88
N ALA A 12 -21.22 -10.37 11.79
CA ALA A 12 -20.92 -8.95 11.66
C ALA A 12 -21.70 -8.11 12.69
N SER A 13 -22.99 -8.37 12.88
CA SER A 13 -23.80 -7.69 13.89
C SER A 13 -23.27 -7.95 15.31
N TYR A 14 -22.81 -9.16 15.59
CA TYR A 14 -22.17 -9.48 16.88
C TYR A 14 -20.84 -8.74 17.07
N SER A 15 -19.96 -8.76 16.06
CA SER A 15 -18.65 -8.11 16.14
C SER A 15 -18.73 -6.59 16.26
N LEU A 16 -19.80 -5.97 15.74
CA LEU A 16 -19.93 -4.51 15.67
C LEU A 16 -20.54 -3.88 16.93
N GLU A 17 -21.17 -4.66 17.80
CA GLU A 17 -21.86 -4.16 19.00
C GLU A 17 -20.95 -3.27 19.88
N LYS A 18 -19.72 -3.71 20.11
CA LYS A 18 -18.73 -3.00 20.93
C LYS A 18 -17.86 -2.02 20.15
N THR A 19 -18.15 -1.82 18.86
CA THR A 19 -17.41 -0.89 17.99
C THR A 19 -18.09 0.47 17.94
N MET A 20 -17.38 1.47 17.40
CA MET A 20 -17.94 2.80 17.16
C MET A 20 -19.02 2.80 16.07
N ALA A 21 -18.98 1.86 15.13
CA ALA A 21 -19.96 1.76 14.05
C ALA A 21 -21.32 1.20 14.51
N LYS A 22 -21.36 0.45 15.62
CA LYS A 22 -22.52 -0.14 16.31
C LYS A 22 -23.29 -1.21 15.53
N ASN A 23 -23.58 -1.00 14.26
CA ASN A 23 -24.40 -1.89 13.45
C ASN A 23 -23.91 -1.98 12.00
N THR A 24 -24.42 -2.97 11.27
CA THR A 24 -24.03 -3.23 9.88
C THR A 24 -24.54 -2.17 8.91
N ASP A 25 -25.68 -1.54 9.19
CA ASP A 25 -26.29 -0.56 8.29
C ASP A 25 -25.46 0.72 8.22
N ASN A 26 -24.93 1.17 9.36
CA ASN A 26 -24.00 2.29 9.46
C ASN A 26 -22.70 2.00 8.70
N VAL A 27 -22.17 0.78 8.80
CA VAL A 27 -20.98 0.36 8.04
C VAL A 27 -21.25 0.44 6.54
N TYR A 28 -22.34 -0.16 6.07
CA TYR A 28 -22.67 -0.15 4.65
C TYR A 28 -23.04 1.24 4.13
N ALA A 29 -23.71 2.07 4.94
CA ALA A 29 -23.99 3.47 4.60
C ALA A 29 -22.70 4.25 4.39
N PHE A 30 -21.75 4.14 5.34
CA PHE A 30 -20.44 4.77 5.24
C PHE A 30 -19.64 4.29 4.01
N LEU A 31 -19.57 2.98 3.78
CA LEU A 31 -18.86 2.41 2.63
C LEU A 31 -19.47 2.87 1.31
N ARG A 32 -20.80 2.89 1.18
CA ARG A 32 -21.48 3.38 -0.03
C ARG A 32 -21.21 4.86 -0.27
N GLN A 33 -21.22 5.67 0.79
CA GLN A 33 -20.86 7.08 0.70
C GLN A 33 -19.42 7.26 0.21
N MET A 34 -18.46 6.51 0.77
CA MET A 34 -17.07 6.55 0.32
C MET A 34 -16.94 6.11 -1.14
N ILE A 35 -17.58 5.01 -1.53
CA ILE A 35 -17.55 4.54 -2.92
C ILE A 35 -18.07 5.64 -3.86
N GLY A 36 -19.17 6.32 -3.51
CA GLY A 36 -19.70 7.43 -4.29
C GLY A 36 -18.69 8.56 -4.49
N ALA A 37 -17.97 8.95 -3.44
CA ALA A 37 -16.98 10.02 -3.49
C ALA A 37 -15.68 9.62 -4.23
N TYR A 38 -15.21 8.39 -4.06
CA TYR A 38 -13.93 7.92 -4.59
C TYR A 38 -14.02 7.36 -6.02
N LYS A 39 -15.16 6.78 -6.40
CA LYS A 39 -15.36 6.16 -7.72
C LYS A 39 -14.96 7.05 -8.90
N PRO A 40 -15.39 8.32 -9.02
CA PRO A 40 -15.02 9.14 -10.17
C PRO A 40 -13.49 9.34 -10.26
N LYS A 41 -12.82 9.59 -9.13
CA LYS A 41 -11.36 9.77 -9.13
C LYS A 41 -10.60 8.48 -9.40
N ALA A 42 -11.12 7.35 -8.92
CA ALA A 42 -10.53 6.04 -9.18
C ALA A 42 -10.63 5.65 -10.66
N GLU A 43 -11.76 5.92 -11.31
CA GLU A 43 -11.95 5.68 -12.75
C GLU A 43 -11.06 6.59 -13.60
N GLU A 44 -10.96 7.88 -13.25
CA GLU A 44 -10.04 8.84 -13.90
C GLU A 44 -8.58 8.36 -13.80
N GLN A 45 -8.13 7.98 -12.60
CA GLN A 45 -6.77 7.46 -12.39
C GLN A 45 -6.52 6.17 -13.17
N THR A 46 -7.50 5.27 -13.22
CA THR A 46 -7.36 4.00 -13.94
C THR A 46 -7.20 4.24 -15.44
N LYS A 47 -8.02 5.12 -16.02
CA LYS A 47 -7.89 5.54 -17.43
C LYS A 47 -6.54 6.18 -17.73
N ALA A 48 -6.08 7.11 -16.87
CA ALA A 48 -4.79 7.76 -17.04
C ALA A 48 -3.62 6.74 -17.03
N ILE A 49 -3.67 5.75 -16.14
CA ILE A 49 -2.65 4.69 -16.08
C ILE A 49 -2.74 3.77 -17.31
N GLU A 50 -3.94 3.43 -17.78
CA GLU A 50 -4.14 2.65 -19.00
C GLU A 50 -3.61 3.35 -20.25
N GLU A 51 -3.88 4.64 -20.40
CA GLU A 51 -3.37 5.45 -21.50
C GLU A 51 -1.84 5.54 -21.46
N TYR A 52 -1.27 5.74 -20.27
CA TYR A 52 0.18 5.72 -20.06
C TYR A 52 0.80 4.36 -20.42
N MET A 53 0.17 3.26 -20.00
CA MET A 53 0.59 1.90 -20.34
C MET A 53 0.59 1.70 -21.86
N LYS A 54 -0.49 2.05 -22.55
CA LYS A 54 -0.60 1.93 -24.02
C LYS A 54 0.47 2.75 -24.73
N ALA A 55 0.69 4.00 -24.30
CA ALA A 55 1.74 4.84 -24.84
C ALA A 55 3.14 4.21 -24.66
N GLN A 56 3.39 3.59 -23.50
CA GLN A 56 4.66 2.93 -23.21
C GLN A 56 4.85 1.65 -24.03
N VAL A 57 3.82 0.82 -24.17
CA VAL A 57 3.86 -0.40 -25.00
C VAL A 57 4.09 -0.04 -26.47
N ASN A 58 3.42 0.99 -26.99
CA ASN A 58 3.60 1.44 -28.37
C ASN A 58 5.03 1.96 -28.65
N LYS A 59 5.67 2.63 -27.67
CA LYS A 59 7.09 3.01 -27.77
C LYS A 59 8.03 1.80 -27.81
N LEU A 60 7.69 0.72 -27.11
CA LEU A 60 8.48 -0.51 -27.09
C LEU A 60 8.32 -1.31 -28.39
N THR A 61 7.11 -1.37 -28.96
CA THR A 61 6.86 -2.10 -30.22
C THR A 61 7.45 -1.40 -31.43
N SER A 62 7.37 -0.06 -31.51
CA SER A 62 8.00 0.74 -32.58
C SER A 62 9.54 0.73 -32.55
N GLY A 63 10.15 0.43 -31.40
CA GLY A 63 11.60 0.25 -31.28
C GLY A 63 12.12 -1.12 -31.71
N GLN A 64 11.25 -2.11 -31.92
CA GLN A 64 11.64 -3.48 -32.28
C GLN A 64 11.49 -3.80 -33.78
N GLU A 65 10.87 -2.94 -34.59
CA GLU A 65 10.76 -3.17 -36.05
C GLU A 65 12.11 -3.08 -36.80
N ASN A 66 13.20 -2.66 -36.15
CA ASN A 66 14.51 -2.52 -36.79
C ASN A 66 15.56 -3.57 -36.36
N LYS A 67 15.14 -4.73 -35.84
CA LYS A 67 16.06 -5.86 -35.52
C LYS A 67 15.63 -7.25 -35.98
N LEU A 68 14.53 -7.40 -36.72
CA LEU A 68 14.16 -8.69 -37.32
C LEU A 68 13.91 -8.55 -38.82
N THR A 69 14.97 -8.29 -39.59
CA THR A 69 15.00 -8.65 -41.02
C THR A 69 15.71 -9.99 -41.15
N GLY A 70 14.92 -11.02 -41.45
CA GLY A 70 15.38 -12.32 -41.92
C GLY A 70 15.26 -13.44 -40.87
N GLU A 71 14.10 -14.09 -40.79
CA GLU A 71 13.97 -15.51 -41.18
C GLU A 71 12.50 -15.92 -41.21
N GLN A 72 12.18 -16.87 -42.09
CA GLN A 72 10.83 -17.10 -42.61
C GLN A 72 9.85 -17.74 -41.63
N VAL A 73 8.60 -17.28 -41.72
CA VAL A 73 7.38 -17.88 -41.20
C VAL A 73 7.18 -19.30 -41.75
N ASN A 74 7.00 -20.27 -40.87
CA ASN A 74 6.32 -21.52 -41.22
C ASN A 74 5.13 -21.72 -40.30
N ALA A 75 3.95 -21.77 -40.92
CA ALA A 75 2.70 -22.17 -40.29
C ALA A 75 2.78 -23.65 -39.89
N ASN A 76 2.24 -24.00 -38.72
CA ASN A 76 1.53 -25.26 -38.38
C ASN A 76 1.77 -25.67 -36.91
N ASN A 77 0.95 -25.14 -35.99
CA ASN A 77 0.36 -25.92 -34.90
C ASN A 77 -0.82 -25.18 -34.25
N SER A 78 -2.00 -25.48 -34.77
CA SER A 78 -3.27 -25.25 -34.08
C SER A 78 -3.37 -26.14 -32.83
N SER A 79 -3.56 -25.56 -31.63
CA SER A 79 -4.54 -25.99 -30.60
C SER A 79 -4.26 -25.35 -29.23
N THR A 80 -4.64 -24.08 -29.08
CA THR A 80 -5.27 -23.53 -27.87
C THR A 80 -5.73 -22.13 -28.25
N SER A 81 -7.03 -21.97 -28.49
CA SER A 81 -7.67 -20.69 -28.78
C SER A 81 -7.69 -19.82 -27.52
N GLN A 82 -6.52 -19.30 -27.14
CA GLN A 82 -6.43 -18.08 -26.36
C GLN A 82 -6.16 -16.96 -27.36
N PRO A 83 -7.01 -15.93 -27.46
CA PRO A 83 -6.75 -14.82 -28.37
C PRO A 83 -5.45 -14.14 -27.91
N VAL A 84 -4.39 -14.38 -28.67
CA VAL A 84 -3.18 -13.56 -28.71
C VAL A 84 -3.61 -12.15 -29.10
N ASN A 85 -3.96 -11.33 -28.10
CA ASN A 85 -4.05 -9.86 -28.08
C ASN A 85 -4.73 -9.42 -26.76
N SER A 86 -4.00 -9.45 -25.63
CA SER A 86 -4.52 -8.98 -24.33
C SER A 86 -3.62 -7.93 -23.66
N PHE A 87 -2.77 -7.24 -24.41
CA PHE A 87 -1.92 -6.16 -23.89
C PHE A 87 -2.63 -4.79 -23.75
N THR A 88 -3.96 -4.75 -23.88
CA THR A 88 -4.71 -3.49 -24.00
C THR A 88 -5.42 -3.04 -22.72
N ALA A 89 -5.61 -3.92 -21.73
CA ALA A 89 -6.35 -3.64 -20.50
C ALA A 89 -5.45 -3.78 -19.26
N LEU A 90 -5.44 -2.76 -18.39
CA LEU A 90 -4.60 -2.72 -17.19
C LEU A 90 -5.02 -3.83 -16.22
N GLN A 91 -4.10 -4.73 -15.89
CA GLN A 91 -4.34 -5.77 -14.91
C GLN A 91 -4.00 -5.28 -13.48
N PRO A 92 -4.55 -5.91 -12.43
CA PRO A 92 -4.28 -5.50 -11.05
C PRO A 92 -2.78 -5.46 -10.68
N TYR A 93 -1.97 -6.35 -11.25
CA TYR A 93 -0.53 -6.42 -11.01
C TYR A 93 0.27 -5.33 -11.74
N ASP A 94 -0.24 -4.79 -12.84
CA ASP A 94 0.43 -3.76 -13.65
C ASP A 94 0.34 -2.38 -12.99
N ARG A 95 -0.69 -2.17 -12.16
CA ARG A 95 -1.07 -0.86 -11.62
C ARG A 95 0.08 -0.17 -10.87
N PHE A 96 0.81 -0.89 -10.02
CA PHE A 96 1.89 -0.30 -9.23
C PHE A 96 3.04 0.18 -10.11
N TYR A 97 3.44 -0.63 -11.10
CA TYR A 97 4.54 -0.30 -11.98
C TYR A 97 4.25 0.94 -12.84
N TYR A 98 3.12 0.95 -13.56
CA TYR A 98 2.78 2.06 -14.45
C TYR A 98 2.39 3.33 -13.68
N SER A 99 1.76 3.21 -12.51
CA SER A 99 1.46 4.40 -11.69
C SER A 99 2.71 5.04 -11.11
N SER A 100 3.71 4.27 -10.68
CA SER A 100 5.00 4.81 -10.21
C SER A 100 5.76 5.51 -11.35
N LYS A 101 5.80 4.91 -12.54
CA LYS A 101 6.41 5.54 -13.72
C LYS A 101 5.70 6.83 -14.14
N MET A 102 4.37 6.80 -14.24
CA MET A 102 3.57 7.97 -14.57
C MET A 102 3.79 9.12 -13.57
N LYS A 103 3.84 8.81 -12.26
CA LYS A 103 4.14 9.81 -11.23
C LYS A 103 5.55 10.37 -11.34
N LYS A 104 6.54 9.51 -11.64
CA LYS A 104 7.91 9.97 -11.88
C LYS A 104 7.98 10.96 -13.02
N ASP A 105 7.30 10.68 -14.13
CA ASP A 105 7.25 11.56 -15.29
C ASP A 105 6.48 12.87 -15.01
N GLN A 106 5.40 12.80 -14.22
CA GLN A 106 4.56 13.97 -13.90
C GLN A 106 5.18 14.90 -12.83
N PHE A 107 5.79 14.34 -11.79
CA PHE A 107 6.25 15.08 -10.62
C PHE A 107 7.78 15.18 -10.53
N ASN A 108 8.51 14.58 -11.49
CA ASN A 108 9.97 14.49 -11.50
C ASN A 108 10.56 13.97 -10.17
N PHE A 109 9.86 13.01 -9.56
CA PHE A 109 10.14 12.48 -8.23
C PHE A 109 9.89 10.97 -8.19
N SER A 110 10.83 10.19 -7.63
CA SER A 110 10.72 8.74 -7.48
C SER A 110 10.86 8.34 -6.01
N ASP A 111 10.13 7.29 -5.60
CA ASP A 111 10.25 6.70 -4.26
C ASP A 111 11.68 6.19 -3.97
N ASP A 112 12.40 5.74 -5.01
CA ASP A 112 13.80 5.32 -4.90
C ASP A 112 14.75 6.47 -4.53
N ASP A 113 14.44 7.71 -4.92
CA ASP A 113 15.29 8.87 -4.64
C ASP A 113 15.21 9.27 -3.16
N VAL A 114 14.08 8.98 -2.50
CA VAL A 114 13.88 9.31 -1.08
C VAL A 114 14.27 8.19 -0.11
N LYS A 115 14.31 6.95 -0.60
CA LYS A 115 14.61 5.77 0.23
C LYS A 115 15.91 5.91 1.06
N PRO A 116 17.02 6.48 0.57
CA PRO A 116 18.24 6.67 1.36
C PRO A 116 18.08 7.61 2.56
N TYR A 117 17.12 8.55 2.50
CA TYR A 117 16.88 9.52 3.56
C TYR A 117 16.03 8.95 4.70
N PHE A 118 15.32 7.83 4.47
CA PHE A 118 14.52 7.14 5.48
C PHE A 118 15.32 6.05 6.20
N ASN A 119 16.44 6.45 6.82
CA ASN A 119 17.16 5.55 7.73
C ASN A 119 16.31 5.25 8.96
N LEU A 120 16.13 3.95 9.28
CA LEU A 120 15.23 3.48 10.34
C LEU A 120 15.50 4.17 11.69
N ASP A 121 16.77 4.26 12.09
CA ASP A 121 17.14 4.83 13.39
C ASP A 121 16.89 6.34 13.43
N SER A 122 17.19 7.05 12.33
CA SER A 122 16.92 8.47 12.24
C SER A 122 15.42 8.78 12.22
N VAL A 123 14.62 8.01 11.48
CA VAL A 123 13.16 8.20 11.43
C VAL A 123 12.53 7.92 12.79
N LEU A 124 12.98 6.88 13.49
CA LEU A 124 12.47 6.55 14.82
C LEU A 124 12.84 7.63 15.85
N VAL A 125 14.13 7.98 15.96
CA VAL A 125 14.62 8.87 17.02
C VAL A 125 14.34 10.34 16.68
N ASN A 126 14.76 10.80 15.51
CA ASN A 126 14.66 12.22 15.13
C ASN A 126 13.29 12.56 14.51
N GLY A 127 12.51 11.56 14.10
CA GLY A 127 11.16 11.75 13.56
C GLY A 127 10.10 11.46 14.62
N ILE A 128 9.85 10.19 14.88
CA ILE A 128 8.71 9.72 15.69
C ILE A 128 8.85 10.14 17.15
N PHE A 129 9.97 9.84 17.80
CA PHE A 129 10.20 10.19 19.20
C PHE A 129 10.28 11.70 19.41
N TYR A 130 10.94 12.42 18.49
CA TYR A 130 10.95 13.88 18.51
C TYR A 130 9.54 14.48 18.41
N ALA A 131 8.70 13.98 17.50
CA ALA A 131 7.32 14.44 17.39
C ALA A 131 6.49 14.12 18.65
N ALA A 132 6.65 12.92 19.21
CA ALA A 132 5.99 12.53 20.46
C ALA A 132 6.43 13.40 21.64
N HIS A 133 7.72 13.74 21.73
CA HIS A 133 8.23 14.71 22.70
C HIS A 133 7.57 16.08 22.54
N ARG A 134 7.50 16.58 21.30
CA ARG A 134 6.93 17.91 21.01
C ARG A 134 5.43 18.02 21.31
N VAL A 135 4.66 16.95 21.07
CA VAL A 135 3.19 16.97 21.23
C VAL A 135 2.75 16.53 22.63
N TYR A 136 3.43 15.52 23.20
CA TYR A 136 3.02 14.88 24.45
C TYR A 136 4.01 15.07 25.60
N GLY A 137 5.18 15.67 25.37
CA GLY A 137 6.22 15.82 26.39
C GLY A 137 6.98 14.53 26.72
N LEU A 138 6.74 13.44 25.99
CA LEU A 138 7.34 12.13 26.25
C LEU A 138 8.84 12.13 25.94
N ASN A 139 9.61 11.40 26.74
CA ASN A 139 11.03 11.18 26.53
C ASN A 139 11.32 9.68 26.38
N PHE A 140 12.27 9.34 25.51
CA PHE A 140 12.60 7.95 25.17
C PHE A 140 14.08 7.70 25.46
N ARG A 141 14.39 6.61 26.18
CA ARG A 141 15.76 6.22 26.49
C ARG A 141 16.00 4.76 26.15
N GLU A 142 16.96 4.47 25.27
CA GLU A 142 17.32 3.09 24.93
C GLU A 142 17.87 2.34 26.15
N ARG A 143 17.40 1.12 26.36
CA ARG A 143 17.78 0.18 27.42
C ARG A 143 18.35 -1.08 26.78
N LYS A 144 19.61 -1.37 27.10
CA LYS A 144 20.35 -2.55 26.59
C LYS A 144 20.58 -3.62 27.65
N ASP A 145 20.12 -3.36 28.86
CA ASP A 145 20.24 -4.23 30.03
C ASP A 145 19.12 -5.28 30.11
N ILE A 146 18.07 -5.14 29.31
CA ILE A 146 16.91 -6.03 29.31
C ILE A 146 17.15 -7.16 28.30
N PRO A 147 16.99 -8.45 28.69
CA PRO A 147 17.12 -9.55 27.76
C PRO A 147 16.02 -9.48 26.70
N THR A 148 16.41 -9.52 25.42
CA THR A 148 15.51 -9.47 24.28
C THR A 148 15.33 -10.85 23.66
N TYR A 149 14.21 -11.05 22.94
CA TYR A 149 13.95 -12.31 22.22
C TYR A 149 14.82 -12.46 20.98
N HIS A 150 15.23 -11.36 20.36
CA HIS A 150 16.10 -11.33 19.18
C HIS A 150 17.17 -10.24 19.30
N LYS A 151 18.33 -10.46 18.68
CA LYS A 151 19.51 -9.58 18.78
C LYS A 151 19.29 -8.17 18.24
N ASP A 152 18.38 -8.04 17.28
CA ASP A 152 18.09 -6.76 16.61
C ASP A 152 16.97 -5.96 17.31
N MET A 153 16.37 -6.48 18.38
CA MET A 153 15.36 -5.76 19.15
C MET A 153 16.01 -4.65 19.98
N LYS A 154 15.38 -3.47 19.98
CA LYS A 154 15.81 -2.32 20.79
C LYS A 154 14.71 -2.01 21.80
N VAL A 155 15.08 -1.97 23.08
CA VAL A 155 14.12 -1.64 24.14
C VAL A 155 14.28 -0.18 24.50
N PHE A 156 13.17 0.54 24.65
CA PHE A 156 13.12 1.94 25.04
C PHE A 156 12.26 2.12 26.28
N ASP A 157 12.77 2.92 27.20
CA ASP A 157 12.07 3.40 28.37
C ASP A 157 11.27 4.66 27.98
N VAL A 158 9.95 4.63 28.18
CA VAL A 158 9.05 5.75 27.90
C VAL A 158 8.80 6.51 29.18
N LEU A 159 9.28 7.75 29.21
CA LEU A 159 9.23 8.64 30.35
C LEU A 159 8.23 9.78 30.07
N ASP A 160 7.45 10.14 31.07
CA ASP A 160 6.58 11.31 31.04
C ASP A 160 7.39 12.63 31.10
N ALA A 161 6.71 13.76 30.93
CA ALA A 161 7.33 15.09 31.04
C ALA A 161 7.98 15.32 32.42
N ASP A 162 7.43 14.71 33.47
CA ASP A 162 7.94 14.77 34.84
C ASP A 162 9.12 13.80 35.10
N GLY A 163 9.55 13.04 34.08
CA GLY A 163 10.60 12.04 34.19
C GLY A 163 10.16 10.71 34.80
N LYS A 164 8.87 10.55 35.13
CA LYS A 164 8.29 9.30 35.61
C LYS A 164 8.21 8.27 34.49
N GLN A 165 8.64 7.04 34.75
CA GLN A 165 8.48 5.94 33.81
C GLN A 165 7.00 5.55 33.64
N LEU A 166 6.55 5.50 32.38
CA LEU A 166 5.20 5.08 32.00
C LEU A 166 5.17 3.65 31.47
N ALA A 167 6.11 3.29 30.60
CA ALA A 167 6.12 2.01 29.92
C ALA A 167 7.50 1.62 29.39
N LEU A 168 7.61 0.36 28.96
CA LEU A 168 8.69 -0.13 28.11
C LEU A 168 8.14 -0.35 26.69
N PHE A 169 8.88 0.11 25.69
CA PHE A 169 8.61 -0.04 24.26
C PHE A 169 9.70 -0.93 23.63
N TYR A 170 9.30 -1.90 22.80
CA TYR A 170 10.19 -2.91 22.20
C TYR A 170 10.14 -2.86 20.67
#